data_AF-A0A2E4QVX6-F1
#
_entry.id   AF-A0A2E4QVX6-F1
#
_cell.length_a   1.000
_cell.length_b   1.000
_cell.length_c   1.000
_cell.angle_alpha   90.00
_cell.angle_beta   90.00
_cell.angle_gamma   90.00
#
_symmetry.space_group_name_H-M   'P 1'
#
loop_
_entity.id
_entity.type
_entity.pdbx_description
1 polymer ?
#
loop_
_entity_poly.entity_id
_entity_poly.type
_entity_poly.pdbx_seq_one_letter_code
_entity_poly.pdbx_strand_id
1 'polypeptide(L)'
;MPYADFLVELGKAGLSVRAFAELVGMNPNSISNYARNGELPTHLALIAVLITGMSELGGDYRQAMSKVALTPKKVRGGARKGHFGGDRQSSLDLVP
;
A
#
# COMPACT_ATOMS: atom_id res chain seq x y z
N MET A 1 -5.94 -11.13 -7.82
CA MET A 1 -6.80 -11.61 -6.71
C MET A 1 -7.85 -10.54 -6.54
N PRO A 2 -9.14 -10.90 -6.65
CA PRO A 2 -10.22 -9.97 -6.40
C PRO A 2 -10.04 -9.25 -5.07
N TYR A 3 -10.24 -7.94 -5.05
CA TYR A 3 -10.06 -7.15 -3.83
C TYR A 3 -10.98 -7.62 -2.70
N ALA A 4 -12.17 -8.13 -3.03
CA ALA A 4 -13.07 -8.75 -2.07
C ALA A 4 -12.45 -9.97 -1.39
N ASP A 5 -11.80 -10.86 -2.15
CA ASP A 5 -11.12 -12.04 -1.61
C ASP A 5 -9.96 -11.65 -0.70
N PHE A 6 -9.23 -10.60 -1.06
CA PHE A 6 -8.20 -10.01 -0.20
C PHE A 6 -8.76 -9.57 1.17
N LEU A 7 -9.94 -8.94 1.21
CA LEU A 7 -10.56 -8.55 2.47
C LEU A 7 -10.94 -9.77 3.33
N VAL A 8 -11.42 -10.84 2.69
CA VAL A 8 -11.73 -12.11 3.37
C VAL A 8 -10.46 -12.72 3.96
N GLU A 9 -9.37 -12.77 3.18
CA GLU A 9 -8.07 -13.28 3.64
C GLU A 9 -7.52 -12.49 4.84
N LEU A 10 -7.61 -11.15 4.81
CA LEU A 10 -7.22 -10.34 5.95
C LEU A 10 -8.09 -10.60 7.19
N GLY A 11 -9.39 -10.79 6.99
CA GLY A 11 -10.34 -11.10 8.06
C GLY A 11 -9.97 -12.39 8.80
N LYS A 12 -9.56 -13.44 8.08
CA LYS A 12 -9.11 -14.72 8.66
C LYS A 12 -7.90 -14.54 9.60
N ALA A 13 -7.01 -13.61 9.27
CA ALA A 13 -5.83 -13.29 10.08
C ALA A 13 -6.07 -12.20 11.14
N GLY A 14 -7.30 -11.65 11.23
CA GLY A 14 -7.62 -10.52 12.10
C GLY A 14 -6.90 -9.23 11.72
N LEU A 15 -6.47 -9.08 10.46
CA LEU A 15 -5.84 -7.87 9.96
C LEU A 15 -6.86 -6.90 9.36
N SER A 16 -6.63 -5.61 9.58
CA SER A 16 -7.27 -4.56 8.78
C SER A 16 -6.41 -4.24 7.55
N VAL A 17 -7.03 -3.66 6.52
CA VAL A 17 -6.31 -3.12 5.35
C VAL A 17 -5.20 -2.15 5.76
N ARG A 18 -5.45 -1.33 6.79
CA ARG A 18 -4.47 -0.40 7.35
C ARG A 18 -3.27 -1.13 7.96
N ALA A 19 -3.52 -2.12 8.81
CA ALA A 19 -2.46 -2.91 9.44
C ALA A 19 -1.63 -3.67 8.40
N PHE A 20 -2.29 -4.21 7.36
CA PHE A 20 -1.59 -4.82 6.23
C PHE A 20 -0.69 -3.80 5.52
N ALA A 21 -1.21 -2.60 5.21
CA ALA A 21 -0.44 -1.54 4.56
C ALA A 21 0.80 -1.14 5.38
N GLU A 22 0.65 -0.98 6.70
CA GLU A 22 1.76 -0.70 7.61
C GLU A 22 2.81 -1.82 7.60
N LEU A 23 2.37 -3.09 7.62
CA LEU A 23 3.25 -4.27 7.57
C LEU A 23 4.07 -4.34 6.27
N VAL A 24 3.47 -3.97 5.12
CA VAL A 24 4.18 -3.97 3.83
C VAL A 24 4.85 -2.63 3.50
N GLY A 25 4.86 -1.67 4.42
CA GLY A 25 5.49 -0.35 4.24
C GLY A 25 4.81 0.52 3.16
N MET A 26 3.50 0.39 3.00
CA MET A 26 2.69 1.14 2.04
C MET A 26 1.72 2.11 2.71
N ASN A 27 1.35 3.17 1.98
CA ASN A 27 0.26 4.04 2.41
C ASN A 27 -1.07 3.25 2.35
N PRO A 28 -1.89 3.26 3.42
CA PRO A 28 -3.20 2.58 3.42
C PRO A 28 -4.09 2.96 2.22
N ASN A 29 -4.06 4.23 1.78
CA ASN A 29 -4.82 4.68 0.63
C ASN A 29 -4.35 4.03 -0.68
N SER A 30 -3.06 3.71 -0.80
CA SER A 30 -2.54 2.98 -1.96
C SER A 30 -3.11 1.57 -2.04
N ILE A 31 -3.40 0.93 -0.90
CA ILE A 31 -4.05 -0.39 -0.86
C ILE A 31 -5.56 -0.24 -1.14
N SER A 32 -6.23 0.68 -0.44
CA SER A 32 -7.68 0.89 -0.59
C SER A 32 -8.08 1.32 -2.00
N ASN A 33 -7.21 2.03 -2.73
CA ASN A 33 -7.48 2.43 -4.11
C ASN A 33 -7.68 1.25 -5.07
N TYR A 34 -7.14 0.06 -4.76
CA TYR A 34 -7.36 -1.14 -5.56
C TYR A 34 -8.82 -1.62 -5.52
N ALA A 35 -9.59 -1.22 -4.50
CA ALA A 35 -11.03 -1.51 -4.43
C ALA A 35 -11.79 -0.98 -5.66
N ARG A 36 -11.37 0.15 -6.24
CA ARG A 36 -12.00 0.73 -7.43
C ARG A 36 -11.87 -0.15 -8.66
N ASN A 37 -10.71 -0.76 -8.82
CA ASN A 37 -10.41 -1.63 -9.97
C ASN A 37 -10.82 -3.08 -9.71
N GLY A 38 -11.24 -3.39 -8.48
CA GLY A 38 -11.67 -4.72 -8.06
C GLY A 38 -10.55 -5.77 -7.97
N GLU A 39 -9.30 -5.42 -8.28
CA GLU A 39 -8.19 -6.36 -8.38
C GLU A 39 -6.96 -5.87 -7.63
N LEU A 40 -6.35 -6.78 -6.88
CA LEU A 40 -5.12 -6.54 -6.14
C LEU A 40 -3.89 -6.97 -6.97
N PRO A 41 -2.80 -6.19 -6.99
CA PRO A 41 -1.54 -6.60 -7.61
C PRO A 41 -1.03 -7.94 -7.08
N THR A 42 -0.49 -8.77 -7.98
CA THR A 42 -0.05 -10.15 -7.68
C THR A 42 0.86 -10.26 -6.47
N HIS A 43 1.85 -9.38 -6.33
CA HIS A 43 2.79 -9.43 -5.20
C HIS A 43 2.10 -9.14 -3.85
N LEU A 44 1.12 -8.23 -3.81
CA LEU A 44 0.36 -7.97 -2.59
C LEU A 44 -0.57 -9.14 -2.25
N ALA A 45 -1.15 -9.78 -3.27
CA ALA A 45 -1.96 -10.99 -3.09
C ALA A 45 -1.13 -12.14 -2.51
N LEU A 46 0.09 -12.37 -3.04
CA LEU A 46 1.00 -13.38 -2.51
C LEU A 46 1.36 -13.12 -1.04
N ILE A 47 1.67 -11.86 -0.69
CA ILE A 47 1.97 -11.49 0.69
C ILE A 47 0.77 -11.72 1.61
N ALA A 48 -0.45 -11.34 1.18
CA ALA A 48 -1.67 -11.57 1.96
C ALA A 48 -1.89 -13.07 2.23
N VAL A 49 -1.80 -13.92 1.20
CA VAL A 49 -1.94 -15.38 1.34
C VAL A 49 -0.90 -15.96 2.29
N LEU A 50 0.36 -15.51 2.22
CA LEU A 50 1.42 -15.99 3.11
C LEU A 50 1.18 -15.59 4.57
N ILE A 51 0.73 -14.36 4.81
CA ILE A 51 0.40 -13.88 6.16
C ILE A 51 -0.75 -14.69 6.74
N THR A 52 -1.84 -14.85 5.97
CA THR A 52 -3.02 -15.56 6.42
C THR A 52 -2.73 -17.04 6.65
N GLY A 53 -2.05 -17.71 5.71
CA GLY A 53 -1.64 -19.10 5.86
C GLY A 53 -0.72 -19.32 7.09
N MET A 54 0.19 -18.39 7.38
CA MET A 54 1.01 -18.48 8.59
C MET A 54 0.18 -18.30 9.87
N SER A 55 -0.78 -17.38 9.87
CA SER A 55 -1.70 -17.17 10.98
C SER A 55 -2.59 -18.39 11.24
N GLU A 56 -3.12 -19.03 10.19
CA GLU A 56 -3.95 -20.24 10.28
C GLU A 56 -3.17 -21.44 10.83
N LEU A 57 -1.88 -21.51 10.55
CA LEU A 57 -0.96 -22.53 11.10
C LEU A 57 -0.51 -22.20 12.54
N GLY A 58 -1.03 -21.14 13.17
CA GLY A 58 -0.67 -20.72 14.52
C GLY A 58 0.70 -20.02 14.61
N GLY A 59 1.26 -19.60 13.48
CA GLY A 59 2.54 -18.90 13.41
C GLY A 59 2.42 -17.39 13.67
N ASP A 60 3.49 -16.79 14.19
CA ASP A 60 3.60 -15.35 14.39
C ASP A 60 4.19 -14.66 13.15
N TYR A 61 3.31 -14.22 12.26
CA TYR A 61 3.70 -13.46 11.07
C TYR A 61 4.34 -12.10 11.41
N ARG A 62 4.05 -11.49 12.57
CA ARG A 62 4.66 -10.22 12.96
C ARG A 62 6.12 -10.43 13.30
N GLN A 63 6.42 -11.47 14.05
CA GLN A 63 7.79 -11.88 14.33
C GLN A 63 8.54 -12.25 13.03
N ALA A 64 7.91 -13.01 12.13
CA ALA A 64 8.53 -13.38 10.85
C ALA A 64 8.89 -12.14 10.01
N MET A 65 7.97 -11.18 9.90
CA MET A 65 8.16 -9.96 9.10
C MET A 65 9.14 -8.97 9.73
N SER A 66 9.33 -8.99 11.06
CA SER A 66 10.29 -8.13 11.76
C SER A 66 11.75 -8.26 11.27
N LYS A 67 12.07 -9.38 10.60
CA LYS A 67 13.39 -9.64 10.01
C LYS A 67 13.69 -8.75 8.80
N VAL A 68 12.66 -8.13 8.22
CA VAL A 68 12.78 -7.27 7.04
C VAL A 68 12.72 -5.82 7.47
N ALA A 69 13.79 -5.06 7.22
CA ALA A 69 13.79 -3.63 7.43
C ALA A 69 12.90 -2.94 6.39
N LEU A 70 11.78 -2.36 6.84
CA LEU A 70 10.90 -1.58 5.97
C LEU A 70 11.59 -0.26 5.63
N THR A 71 11.95 -0.08 4.37
CA THR A 71 12.43 1.21 3.86
C THR A 71 11.23 1.99 3.31
N PRO A 72 10.87 3.16 3.88
CA PRO A 72 9.74 3.94 3.40
C PRO A 72 9.91 4.28 1.92
N LYS A 73 8.91 3.97 1.10
CA LYS A 73 8.93 4.33 -0.32
C LYS A 73 8.95 5.85 -0.45
N LYS A 74 9.93 6.40 -1.18
CA LYS A 74 10.02 7.83 -1.46
C LYS A 74 8.68 8.34 -2.00
N VAL A 75 8.11 9.34 -1.34
CA VAL A 75 6.90 10.05 -1.83
C VAL A 75 7.19 10.58 -3.23
N ARG A 76 6.36 10.17 -4.19
CA ARG A 76 6.43 10.64 -5.57
C ARG A 76 5.52 11.86 -5.71
N GLY A 77 5.99 12.90 -6.42
CA GLY A 77 5.15 14.05 -6.75
C GLY A 77 4.88 15.03 -5.60
N GLY A 78 5.74 15.05 -4.56
CA GLY A 78 5.71 16.13 -3.57
C GLY A 78 6.07 17.45 -4.24
N ALA A 79 5.05 18.17 -4.73
CA ALA A 79 5.13 19.59 -5.05
C ALA A 79 5.86 20.31 -3.90
N ARG A 80 6.95 21.04 -4.20
CA ARG A 80 7.50 22.00 -3.23
C ARG A 80 6.34 22.92 -2.81
N LYS A 81 6.29 23.32 -1.54
CA LYS A 81 5.27 24.27 -1.05
C LYS A 81 5.28 25.51 -1.98
N GLY A 82 4.21 25.70 -2.75
CA GLY A 82 4.10 26.77 -3.76
C GLY A 82 4.33 26.38 -5.23
N HIS A 83 4.59 25.12 -5.58
CA HIS A 83 4.83 24.70 -6.97
C HIS A 83 4.01 23.47 -7.35
N PHE A 84 2.97 23.66 -8.17
CA PHE A 84 2.26 22.55 -8.81
C PHE A 84 3.17 21.84 -9.84
N GLY A 85 3.03 20.53 -10.00
CA GLY A 85 3.50 19.80 -11.18
C GLY A 85 5.00 19.49 -11.31
N GLY A 86 5.91 20.14 -10.58
CA GLY A 86 7.34 19.77 -10.56
C GLY A 86 8.13 20.04 -11.85
N ASP A 87 7.49 20.41 -12.96
CA ASP A 87 8.14 20.94 -14.15
C ASP A 87 8.24 22.47 -14.10
N ARG A 88 9.24 23.04 -14.78
CA ARG A 88 9.32 24.50 -14.98
C ARG A 88 8.14 24.94 -15.87
N GLN A 89 7.00 25.26 -15.27
CA GLN A 89 6.05 26.15 -15.92
C GLN A 89 6.75 27.51 -16.06
N SER A 90 7.06 27.93 -17.29
CA SER A 90 7.42 29.31 -17.57
C SER A 90 6.24 30.19 -17.18
N SER A 91 6.49 31.28 -16.45
CA SER A 91 5.48 32.28 -16.13
C SER A 91 4.85 32.77 -17.45
N LEU A 92 3.54 32.58 -17.57
CA LEU A 92 2.75 33.23 -18.61
C LEU A 92 2.53 34.67 -18.13
N ASP A 93 3.46 35.54 -18.51
CA ASP A 93 3.27 36.99 -18.35
C ASP A 93 2.18 37.39 -19.35
N LEU A 94 0.95 37.52 -18.86
CA LEU A 94 -0.13 38.15 -19.62
C LEU A 94 0.18 39.65 -19.66
N VAL A 95 0.71 40.12 -20.78
CA VAL A 95 0.86 41.55 -21.06
C VAL A 95 -0.54 42.17 -21.26
N PRO A 96 -0.81 43.39 -20.76
CA PRO A 96 -2.12 44.04 -20.85
C PRO A 96 -2.62 44.29 -22.28
#